data_AF-A0AAN7W6R9-F1
#
_entry.id   AF-A0AAN7W6R9-F1
#
_cell.length_a   1.000
_cell.length_b   1.000
_cell.length_c   1.000
_cell.angle_alpha   90.00
_cell.angle_beta   90.00
_cell.angle_gamma   90.00
#
_symmetry.space_group_name_H-M   'P 1'
#
loop_
_entity.id
_entity.type
_entity.pdbx_description
1 polymer ?
#
loop_
_entity_poly.entity_id
_entity_poly.type
_entity_poly.pdbx_seq_one_letter_code
_entity_poly.pdbx_strand_id
1 'polypeptide(L)'
;MTIQQKIERRWPLTFFLFYTFIFHGTGSAIITGGIEFAVAYGMYRHPKNYDVVKMWGFPYTLAGDLVVTIFVQNIATWFIEEIIVGGDWFQNNSCHCPFGKNINKGLLEIWLEVKRCTILPVNQIDDKLILQYKNPISLFWLGVKLLLFRNPNHRDNKTLKYDFKNLCVWAINKLIRAILISVAIFIVVWPVTLGIITTSAKHRIPHDYIYNSYPFPQVLKLIFGAVVAFISTPIMVITIILRNDNYLKLVKSGELTDSLFKSASSNETQDENHDNGHDSETEEV
;
A
#
# COMPACT_ATOMS: atom_id res chain seq x y z
N MET A 1 -7.54 -31.79 1.11
CA MET A 1 -7.62 -30.79 2.19
C MET A 1 -8.55 -29.69 1.73
N THR A 2 -9.67 -29.48 2.41
CA THR A 2 -10.69 -28.48 2.03
C THR A 2 -10.12 -27.06 2.23
N ILE A 3 -10.49 -26.09 1.39
CA ILE A 3 -9.97 -24.69 1.45
C ILE A 3 -10.10 -24.10 2.87
N GLN A 4 -11.19 -24.45 3.57
CA GLN A 4 -11.45 -24.07 4.96
C GLN A 4 -10.37 -24.57 5.95
N GLN A 5 -9.85 -25.79 5.78
CA GLN A 5 -8.78 -26.35 6.64
C GLN A 5 -7.43 -25.67 6.40
N LYS A 6 -7.18 -25.11 5.21
CA LYS A 6 -5.94 -24.39 4.90
C LYS A 6 -5.91 -22.99 5.57
N ILE A 7 -7.09 -22.41 5.83
CA ILE A 7 -7.29 -21.09 6.47
C ILE A 7 -7.07 -21.13 8.00
N GLU A 8 -7.33 -22.26 8.67
CA GLU A 8 -7.09 -22.41 10.11
C GLU A 8 -5.63 -22.70 10.48
N ARG A 9 -4.74 -22.77 9.47
CA ARG A 9 -3.32 -23.04 9.66
C ARG A 9 -2.66 -21.87 10.39
N ARG A 10 -2.41 -22.04 11.69
CA ARG A 10 -1.53 -21.14 12.47
C ARG A 10 -0.10 -21.26 11.96
N TRP A 11 0.41 -20.17 11.39
CA TRP A 11 1.80 -20.09 10.97
C TRP A 11 2.71 -19.79 12.17
N PRO A 12 3.90 -20.41 12.26
CA PRO A 12 4.86 -20.06 13.30
C PRO A 12 5.37 -18.63 13.07
N LEU A 13 5.69 -17.93 14.17
CA LEU A 13 6.22 -16.56 14.12
C LEU A 13 7.44 -16.43 13.21
N THR A 14 8.30 -17.45 13.22
CA THR A 14 9.52 -17.50 12.40
C THR A 14 9.20 -17.39 10.90
N PHE A 15 8.15 -18.07 10.45
CA PHE A 15 7.72 -17.99 9.05
C PHE A 15 7.16 -16.62 8.69
N PHE A 16 6.37 -16.01 9.58
CA PHE A 16 5.83 -14.66 9.38
C PHE A 16 6.95 -13.62 9.25
N LEU A 17 7.95 -13.67 10.14
CA LEU A 17 9.11 -12.77 10.09
C LEU A 17 9.96 -13.00 8.84
N PHE A 18 10.18 -14.26 8.46
CA PHE A 18 10.91 -14.60 7.24
C PHE A 18 10.21 -14.06 5.99
N TYR A 19 8.90 -14.30 5.87
CA TYR A 19 8.10 -13.80 4.75
C TYR A 19 8.14 -12.26 4.66
N THR A 20 7.98 -11.58 5.79
CA THR A 20 7.87 -10.12 5.81
C THR A 20 9.21 -9.42 5.61
N PHE A 21 10.24 -9.78 6.37
CA PHE A 21 11.52 -9.05 6.36
C PHE A 21 12.50 -9.59 5.31
N ILE A 22 12.56 -10.91 5.13
CA ILE A 22 13.52 -11.52 4.20
C ILE A 22 12.95 -11.47 2.78
N PHE A 23 11.77 -12.05 2.55
CA PHE A 23 11.23 -12.13 1.20
C PHE A 23 10.81 -10.75 0.67
N HIS A 24 9.91 -10.06 1.38
CA HIS A 24 9.43 -8.74 0.94
C HIS A 24 10.41 -7.61 1.25
N GLY A 25 10.89 -7.50 2.49
CA GLY A 25 11.81 -6.43 2.89
C GLY A 25 13.12 -6.41 2.10
N THR A 26 13.81 -7.55 2.01
CA THR A 26 15.12 -7.61 1.30
C THR A 26 14.93 -7.57 -0.22
N GLY A 27 13.88 -8.24 -0.75
CA GLY A 27 13.55 -8.16 -2.18
C GLY A 27 13.29 -6.72 -2.62
N SER A 28 12.45 -6.00 -1.87
CA SER A 28 12.17 -4.59 -2.12
C SER A 28 13.41 -3.72 -1.97
N ALA A 29 14.28 -3.97 -0.99
CA ALA A 29 15.52 -3.23 -0.80
C ALA A 29 16.48 -3.34 -1.99
N ILE A 30 16.64 -4.55 -2.54
CA ILE A 30 17.51 -4.79 -3.71
C ILE A 30 16.95 -4.09 -4.95
N ILE A 31 15.66 -4.30 -5.25
CA ILE A 31 15.02 -3.74 -6.44
C ILE A 31 15.05 -2.22 -6.38
N THR A 32 14.59 -1.67 -5.26
CA THR A 32 14.45 -0.23 -5.07
C THR A 32 15.81 0.47 -5.00
N GLY A 33 16.79 -0.10 -4.29
CA GLY A 33 18.16 0.41 -4.29
C GLY A 33 18.77 0.43 -5.69
N GLY A 34 18.52 -0.60 -6.51
CA GLY A 34 18.94 -0.65 -7.91
C GLY A 34 18.29 0.43 -8.78
N ILE A 35 16.98 0.67 -8.60
CA ILE A 35 16.25 1.73 -9.32
C ILE A 35 16.80 3.11 -8.95
N GLU A 36 16.98 3.39 -7.66
CA GLU A 36 17.53 4.68 -7.20
C GLU A 36 18.96 4.90 -7.68
N PHE A 37 19.78 3.84 -7.75
CA PHE A 37 21.10 3.91 -8.37
C PHE A 37 21.01 4.30 -9.85
N ALA A 38 20.10 3.68 -10.60
CA ALA A 38 19.92 3.97 -12.03
C ALA A 38 19.44 5.40 -12.28
N VAL A 39 18.50 5.89 -11.46
CA VAL A 39 18.02 7.28 -11.49
C VAL A 39 19.18 8.24 -11.20
N ALA A 40 19.94 7.99 -10.14
CA ALA A 40 21.10 8.81 -9.78
C ALA A 40 22.20 8.77 -10.84
N TYR A 41 22.43 7.62 -11.47
CA TYR A 41 23.38 7.50 -12.57
C TYR A 41 22.96 8.38 -13.76
N GLY A 42 21.69 8.33 -14.14
CA GLY A 42 21.14 9.17 -15.22
C GLY A 42 21.22 10.67 -14.92
N MET A 43 20.95 11.06 -13.66
CA MET A 43 20.95 12.46 -13.24
C MET A 43 22.36 13.05 -13.10
N TYR A 44 23.29 12.31 -12.50
CA TYR A 44 24.57 12.86 -12.05
C TYR A 44 25.77 12.52 -12.97
N ARG A 45 25.64 11.60 -13.93
CA ARG A 45 26.81 11.20 -14.75
C ARG A 45 27.19 12.17 -15.87
N HIS A 46 26.29 13.06 -16.31
CA HIS A 46 26.53 13.91 -17.49
C HIS A 46 26.37 15.42 -17.26
N PRO A 47 27.14 16.05 -16.36
CA PRO A 47 27.23 17.50 -16.37
C PRO A 47 28.22 17.93 -17.45
N LYS A 48 27.72 18.43 -18.59
CA LYS A 48 28.56 19.00 -19.66
C LYS A 48 29.40 20.23 -19.22
N ASN A 49 29.23 20.76 -18.00
CA ASN A 49 29.97 21.93 -17.49
C ASN A 49 30.11 22.00 -15.94
N TYR A 50 29.73 20.98 -15.15
CA TYR A 50 29.71 21.07 -13.67
C TYR A 50 30.04 19.73 -12.98
N ASP A 51 31.31 19.46 -12.71
CA ASP A 51 31.79 18.22 -12.05
C ASP A 51 31.40 18.04 -10.57
N VAL A 52 30.49 18.87 -10.07
CA VAL A 52 30.17 18.98 -8.65
C VAL A 52 28.68 18.91 -8.39
N VAL A 53 28.30 18.04 -7.47
CA VAL A 53 26.93 17.92 -6.95
C VAL A 53 26.85 18.70 -5.65
N LYS A 54 25.81 19.53 -5.53
CA LYS A 54 25.55 20.37 -4.37
C LYS A 54 24.54 19.72 -3.45
N MET A 55 24.68 19.96 -2.15
CA MET A 55 23.75 19.43 -1.16
C MET A 55 22.41 20.16 -1.21
N TRP A 56 22.46 21.49 -1.16
CA TRP A 56 21.29 22.35 -1.04
C TRP A 56 21.04 23.21 -2.28
N GLY A 57 22.08 23.55 -3.04
CA GLY A 57 21.98 24.46 -4.19
C GLY A 57 21.48 23.81 -5.48
N PHE A 58 20.60 24.52 -6.19
CA PHE A 58 20.19 24.21 -7.57
C PHE A 58 21.39 24.28 -8.55
N PRO A 59 21.35 23.62 -9.73
CA PRO A 59 20.23 22.89 -10.33
C PRO A 59 20.05 21.42 -9.91
N TYR A 60 21.04 20.81 -9.25
CA TYR A 60 21.01 19.40 -8.86
C TYR A 60 21.12 19.26 -7.34
N THR A 61 20.01 19.43 -6.63
CA THR A 61 19.95 19.39 -5.17
C THR A 61 19.90 17.94 -4.66
N LEU A 62 20.97 17.50 -3.99
CA LEU A 62 21.01 16.14 -3.43
C LEU A 62 19.97 15.96 -2.30
N ALA A 63 19.83 16.96 -1.42
CA ALA A 63 18.92 16.87 -0.28
C ALA A 63 17.45 16.79 -0.73
N GLY A 64 17.07 17.58 -1.74
CA GLY A 64 15.72 17.58 -2.30
C GLY A 64 15.37 16.28 -3.00
N ASP A 65 16.32 15.73 -3.77
CA ASP A 65 16.16 14.46 -4.46
C ASP A 65 15.93 13.30 -3.47
N LEU A 66 16.63 13.27 -2.33
CA LEU A 66 16.38 12.29 -1.26
C LEU A 66 14.98 12.40 -0.65
N VAL A 67 14.42 13.61 -0.52
CA VAL A 67 13.04 13.78 -0.04
C VAL A 67 12.06 13.19 -1.04
N VAL A 68 12.20 13.54 -2.31
CA VAL A 68 11.30 13.07 -3.37
C VAL A 68 11.32 11.54 -3.44
N THR A 69 12.50 10.92 -3.34
CA THR A 69 12.63 9.46 -3.26
C THR A 69 11.75 8.88 -2.17
N ILE A 70 11.79 9.37 -0.92
CA ILE A 70 11.00 8.80 0.18
C ILE A 70 9.51 8.73 -0.18
N PHE A 71 8.94 9.81 -0.71
CA PHE A 71 7.52 9.86 -1.03
C PHE A 71 7.16 9.02 -2.24
N VAL A 72 7.85 9.22 -3.37
CA VAL A 72 7.54 8.50 -4.62
C VAL A 72 7.73 7.00 -4.45
N GLN A 73 8.84 6.60 -3.83
CA GLN A 73 9.16 5.20 -3.58
C GLN A 73 8.12 4.53 -2.68
N ASN A 74 7.76 5.13 -1.56
CA ASN A 74 6.81 4.52 -0.63
C ASN A 74 5.39 4.48 -1.19
N ILE A 75 4.99 5.47 -1.98
CA ILE A 75 3.71 5.44 -2.71
C ILE A 75 3.74 4.26 -3.68
N ALA A 76 4.74 4.16 -4.56
CA ALA A 76 4.84 3.06 -5.51
C ALA A 76 4.86 1.69 -4.81
N THR A 77 5.66 1.56 -3.74
CA THR A 77 5.79 0.33 -2.95
C THR A 77 4.45 -0.08 -2.35
N TRP A 78 3.67 0.86 -1.78
CA TRP A 78 2.38 0.54 -1.20
C TRP A 78 1.43 -0.08 -2.25
N PHE A 79 1.33 0.53 -3.43
CA PHE A 79 0.46 0.03 -4.49
C PHE A 79 0.90 -1.35 -5.00
N ILE A 80 2.22 -1.55 -5.16
CA ILE A 80 2.78 -2.84 -5.59
C ILE A 80 2.50 -3.92 -4.56
N GLU A 81 2.76 -3.67 -3.27
CA GLU A 81 2.51 -4.64 -2.20
C GLU A 81 1.04 -4.97 -2.05
N GLU A 82 0.15 -3.99 -2.27
CA GLU A 82 -1.29 -4.20 -2.25
C GLU A 82 -1.77 -5.20 -3.31
N ILE A 83 -1.14 -5.16 -4.48
CA ILE A 83 -1.42 -6.07 -5.61
C ILE A 83 -0.79 -7.44 -5.34
N ILE A 84 0.48 -7.49 -4.93
CA ILE A 84 1.21 -8.75 -4.70
C ILE A 84 0.62 -9.49 -3.51
N VAL A 85 0.59 -8.89 -2.32
CA VAL A 85 0.08 -9.53 -1.10
C VAL A 85 -1.42 -9.77 -1.19
N GLY A 86 -2.18 -8.87 -1.82
CA GLY A 86 -3.61 -9.06 -2.07
C GLY A 86 -3.89 -10.25 -3.00
N GLY A 87 -3.07 -10.41 -4.05
CA GLY A 87 -3.16 -11.56 -4.95
C GLY A 87 -2.72 -12.87 -4.30
N ASP A 88 -1.64 -12.86 -3.52
CA ASP A 88 -1.18 -14.03 -2.75
C ASP A 88 -2.21 -14.47 -1.71
N TRP A 89 -2.92 -13.51 -1.13
CA TRP A 89 -4.04 -13.77 -0.24
C TRP A 89 -5.21 -14.45 -0.96
N PHE A 90 -5.54 -14.00 -2.17
CA PHE A 90 -6.58 -14.65 -2.98
C PHE A 90 -6.25 -16.11 -3.32
N GLN A 91 -4.97 -16.42 -3.51
CA GLN A 91 -4.49 -17.79 -3.74
C GLN A 91 -4.31 -18.61 -2.46
N ASN A 92 -4.54 -18.01 -1.28
CA ASN A 92 -4.29 -18.62 0.02
C ASN A 92 -2.83 -19.10 0.17
N ASN A 93 -1.89 -18.28 -0.31
CA ASN A 93 -0.44 -18.46 -0.22
C ASN A 93 0.20 -17.47 0.77
N SER A 94 -0.50 -16.38 1.11
CA SER A 94 -0.05 -15.41 2.10
C SER A 94 -0.01 -15.98 3.52
N CYS A 95 0.91 -15.47 4.33
CA CYS A 95 0.96 -15.79 5.76
C CYS A 95 -0.14 -15.05 6.54
N HIS A 96 -0.61 -15.66 7.63
CA HIS A 96 -1.52 -15.03 8.60
C HIS A 96 -0.73 -14.49 9.79
N CYS A 97 -1.20 -13.42 10.40
CA CYS A 97 -0.59 -12.86 11.60
C CYS A 97 -0.82 -13.80 12.80
N PRO A 98 0.26 -14.28 13.47
CA PRO A 98 0.13 -15.18 14.61
C PRO A 98 -0.46 -14.49 15.86
N PHE A 99 -0.43 -13.16 15.92
CA PHE A 99 -0.83 -12.37 17.10
C PHE A 99 -2.10 -11.54 16.90
N GLY A 100 -2.85 -11.75 15.81
CA GLY A 100 -4.01 -10.94 15.50
C GLY A 100 -5.09 -11.03 16.58
N LYS A 101 -5.15 -10.06 17.49
CA LYS A 101 -6.37 -9.77 18.27
C LYS A 101 -7.45 -9.26 17.31
N ASN A 102 -8.72 -9.42 17.68
CA ASN A 102 -9.81 -8.84 16.90
C ASN A 102 -9.74 -7.32 17.01
N ILE A 103 -9.36 -6.65 15.92
CA ILE A 103 -9.35 -5.20 15.81
C ILE A 103 -10.72 -4.81 15.26
N ASN A 104 -11.69 -4.67 16.15
CA ASN A 104 -13.09 -4.39 15.79
C ASN A 104 -13.55 -2.97 16.13
N LYS A 105 -12.72 -2.15 16.81
CA LYS A 105 -13.01 -0.76 17.18
C LYS A 105 -11.74 0.10 17.26
N GLY A 106 -11.86 1.38 16.92
CA GLY A 106 -10.87 2.44 17.22
C GLY A 106 -10.02 2.91 16.03
N LEU A 107 -8.97 3.70 16.32
CA LEU A 107 -8.09 4.31 15.30
C LEU A 107 -7.42 3.27 14.40
N LEU A 108 -7.07 2.09 14.94
CA LEU A 108 -6.47 1.02 14.18
C LEU A 108 -7.43 0.41 13.15
N GLU A 109 -8.73 0.35 13.43
CA GLU A 109 -9.71 -0.15 12.48
C GLU A 109 -9.84 0.78 11.27
N ILE A 110 -9.86 2.09 11.53
CA ILE A 110 -9.91 3.14 10.50
C ILE A 110 -8.62 3.13 9.68
N TRP A 111 -7.47 3.03 10.34
CA TRP A 111 -6.16 2.99 9.68
C TRP A 111 -5.97 1.72 8.84
N LEU A 112 -6.39 0.55 9.34
CA LEU A 112 -6.36 -0.69 8.58
C LEU A 112 -7.40 -0.70 7.45
N GLU A 113 -8.49 0.05 7.57
CA GLU A 113 -9.63 0.02 6.64
C GLU A 113 -10.25 -1.37 6.55
N VAL A 114 -10.45 -2.00 7.70
CA VAL A 114 -10.94 -3.38 7.78
C VAL A 114 -12.28 -3.50 7.06
N LYS A 115 -13.21 -2.56 7.24
CA LYS A 115 -14.57 -2.61 6.68
C LYS A 115 -14.69 -2.40 5.17
N ARG A 116 -13.71 -1.75 4.51
CA ARG A 116 -13.75 -1.54 3.04
C ARG A 116 -12.88 -2.53 2.27
N CYS A 117 -12.38 -3.56 2.95
CA CYS A 117 -11.52 -4.55 2.32
C CYS A 117 -12.29 -5.27 1.20
N THR A 118 -11.80 -5.10 -0.04
CA THR A 118 -12.40 -5.65 -1.28
C THR A 118 -12.06 -7.11 -1.51
N ILE A 119 -11.45 -7.83 -0.57
CA ILE A 119 -11.18 -9.25 -0.76
C ILE A 119 -12.45 -10.01 -0.36
N LEU A 120 -13.00 -10.84 -1.25
CA LEU A 120 -14.19 -11.62 -0.92
C LEU A 120 -13.89 -12.54 0.27
N PRO A 121 -14.85 -12.74 1.19
CA PRO A 121 -14.80 -13.91 2.04
C PRO A 121 -14.95 -15.15 1.16
N VAL A 122 -14.09 -16.14 1.38
CA VAL A 122 -13.99 -17.39 0.59
C VAL A 122 -15.33 -18.13 0.48
N ASN A 123 -16.28 -17.90 1.39
CA ASN A 123 -17.62 -18.49 1.37
C ASN A 123 -18.59 -17.87 0.34
N GLN A 124 -18.20 -16.79 -0.34
CA GLN A 124 -19.02 -16.08 -1.34
C GLN A 124 -18.46 -16.21 -2.76
N ILE A 125 -17.25 -16.78 -2.93
CA ILE A 125 -16.71 -17.11 -4.24
C ILE A 125 -17.19 -18.51 -4.58
N ASP A 126 -17.94 -18.65 -5.67
CA ASP A 126 -18.35 -19.95 -6.18
C ASP A 126 -17.10 -20.83 -6.38
N ASP A 127 -16.99 -21.96 -5.67
CA ASP A 127 -15.87 -22.90 -5.81
C ASP A 127 -15.68 -23.33 -7.28
N LYS A 128 -16.77 -23.30 -8.06
CA LYS A 128 -16.77 -23.54 -9.52
C LYS A 128 -15.98 -22.50 -10.32
N LEU A 129 -15.98 -21.23 -9.91
CA LEU A 129 -15.23 -20.15 -10.56
C LEU A 129 -13.72 -20.32 -10.34
N ILE A 130 -13.33 -20.74 -9.12
CA ILE A 130 -11.92 -21.01 -8.78
C ILE A 130 -11.42 -22.24 -9.55
N LEU A 131 -12.24 -23.30 -9.65
CA LEU A 131 -11.92 -24.51 -10.40
C LEU A 131 -11.86 -24.29 -11.93
N GLN A 132 -12.54 -23.27 -12.45
CA GLN A 132 -12.47 -22.89 -13.87
C GLN A 132 -11.09 -22.31 -14.25
N TYR A 133 -10.42 -21.64 -13.31
CA TYR A 133 -9.08 -21.08 -13.51
C TYR A 133 -8.00 -22.07 -13.08
N LYS A 134 -7.62 -22.97 -13.99
CA LYS A 134 -6.63 -24.05 -13.74
C LYS A 134 -5.18 -23.53 -13.53
N ASN A 135 -4.85 -22.32 -14.01
CA ASN A 135 -3.50 -21.77 -13.96
C ASN A 135 -3.32 -20.75 -12.80
N PRO A 136 -2.24 -20.83 -12.00
CA PRO A 136 -2.02 -19.96 -10.85
C PRO A 136 -1.90 -18.49 -11.23
N ILE A 137 -1.24 -18.19 -12.35
CA ILE A 137 -1.09 -16.82 -12.86
C ILE A 137 -2.45 -16.21 -13.22
N SER A 138 -3.33 -16.98 -13.85
CA SER A 138 -4.66 -16.48 -14.20
C SER A 138 -5.54 -16.23 -12.97
N LEU A 139 -5.38 -17.06 -11.93
CA LEU A 139 -6.04 -16.89 -10.64
C LEU A 139 -5.54 -15.64 -9.90
N PHE A 140 -4.24 -15.35 -9.98
CA PHE A 140 -3.65 -14.09 -9.49
C PHE A 140 -4.36 -12.88 -10.10
N TRP A 141 -4.38 -12.80 -11.43
CA TRP A 141 -4.95 -11.67 -12.15
C TRP A 141 -6.46 -11.51 -11.92
N LEU A 142 -7.18 -12.61 -11.72
CA LEU A 142 -8.58 -12.56 -11.28
C LEU A 142 -8.71 -11.90 -9.89
N GLY A 143 -7.89 -12.33 -8.94
CA GLY A 143 -7.81 -11.72 -7.60
C GLY A 143 -7.51 -10.23 -7.65
N VAL A 144 -6.54 -9.81 -8.47
CA VAL A 144 -6.19 -8.40 -8.68
C VAL A 144 -7.35 -7.61 -9.28
N LYS A 145 -8.04 -8.14 -10.30
CA LYS A 145 -9.22 -7.49 -10.88
C LYS A 145 -10.33 -7.29 -9.86
N LEU A 146 -10.56 -8.31 -9.02
CA LEU A 146 -11.54 -8.23 -7.94
C LEU A 146 -11.15 -7.21 -6.86
N LEU A 147 -9.85 -7.12 -6.55
CA LEU A 147 -9.33 -6.16 -5.57
C LEU A 147 -9.50 -4.71 -6.05
N LEU A 148 -9.27 -4.44 -7.34
CA LEU A 148 -9.22 -3.10 -7.92
C LEU A 148 -10.59 -2.56 -8.36
N PHE A 149 -11.45 -3.40 -8.95
CA PHE A 149 -12.63 -2.91 -9.67
C PHE A 149 -13.97 -3.35 -9.08
N ARG A 150 -13.99 -4.19 -8.03
CA ARG A 150 -15.26 -4.70 -7.49
C ARG A 150 -16.04 -3.62 -6.76
N ASN A 151 -17.31 -3.48 -7.13
CA ASN A 151 -18.28 -2.70 -6.37
C ASN A 151 -18.80 -3.49 -5.16
N PRO A 152 -18.61 -3.01 -3.91
CA PRO A 152 -19.08 -3.71 -2.72
C PRO A 152 -20.60 -3.74 -2.56
N ASN A 153 -21.35 -2.86 -3.24
CA ASN A 153 -22.81 -2.77 -3.14
C ASN A 153 -23.56 -3.75 -4.05
N HIS A 154 -22.87 -4.41 -4.99
CA HIS A 154 -23.50 -5.40 -5.87
C HIS A 154 -23.23 -6.81 -5.34
N ARG A 155 -24.28 -7.43 -4.77
CA ARG A 155 -24.26 -8.79 -4.20
C ARG A 155 -24.29 -9.91 -5.25
N ASP A 156 -24.54 -9.57 -6.52
CA ASP A 156 -24.84 -10.56 -7.56
C ASP A 156 -23.58 -10.95 -8.35
N ASN A 157 -23.08 -12.16 -8.11
CA ASN A 157 -21.85 -12.70 -8.71
C ASN A 157 -21.95 -12.94 -10.23
N LYS A 158 -23.14 -12.81 -10.84
CA LYS A 158 -23.38 -13.14 -12.25
C LYS A 158 -22.96 -12.05 -13.23
N THR A 159 -22.85 -10.79 -12.78
CA THR A 159 -22.39 -9.68 -13.62
C THR A 159 -21.34 -8.87 -12.88
N LEU A 160 -20.06 -9.15 -13.12
CA LEU A 160 -18.97 -8.29 -12.68
C LEU A 160 -19.09 -6.93 -13.41
N LYS A 161 -19.77 -5.97 -12.78
CA LYS A 161 -19.74 -4.57 -13.21
C LYS A 161 -18.51 -3.91 -12.60
N TYR A 162 -17.59 -3.50 -13.46
CA TYR A 162 -16.41 -2.74 -13.08
C TYR A 162 -16.79 -1.28 -12.91
N ASP A 163 -16.54 -0.72 -11.73
CA ASP A 163 -16.80 0.69 -11.46
C ASP A 163 -15.48 1.43 -11.21
N PHE A 164 -15.17 2.37 -12.09
CA PHE A 164 -13.96 3.19 -12.01
C PHE A 164 -13.94 4.08 -10.75
N LYS A 165 -15.11 4.46 -10.23
CA LYS A 165 -15.19 5.24 -8.98
C LYS A 165 -14.56 4.49 -7.81
N ASN A 166 -14.76 3.17 -7.75
CA ASN A 166 -14.20 2.34 -6.69
C ASN A 166 -12.69 2.21 -6.80
N LEU A 167 -12.15 2.14 -8.03
CA LEU A 167 -10.71 2.18 -8.24
C LEU A 167 -10.11 3.49 -7.72
N CYS A 168 -10.75 4.63 -8.01
CA CYS A 168 -10.30 5.93 -7.52
C CYS A 168 -10.34 6.02 -5.99
N VAL A 169 -11.45 5.60 -5.37
CA VAL A 169 -11.58 5.58 -3.90
C VAL A 169 -10.52 4.68 -3.27
N TRP A 170 -10.29 3.50 -3.85
CA TRP A 170 -9.23 2.59 -3.42
C TRP A 170 -7.86 3.25 -3.53
N ALA A 171 -7.53 3.84 -4.68
CA ALA A 171 -6.23 4.47 -4.93
C ALA A 171 -5.97 5.64 -3.98
N ILE A 172 -6.98 6.51 -3.75
CA ILE A 172 -6.88 7.63 -2.82
C ILE A 172 -6.63 7.12 -1.39
N ASN A 173 -7.35 6.09 -0.95
CA ASN A 173 -7.17 5.53 0.40
C ASN A 173 -5.76 4.95 0.59
N LYS A 174 -5.18 4.31 -0.44
CA LYS A 174 -3.80 3.79 -0.38
C LYS A 174 -2.78 4.92 -0.41
N LEU A 175 -3.00 5.91 -1.28
CA LEU A 175 -2.15 7.09 -1.40
C LEU A 175 -2.04 7.84 -0.06
N ILE A 176 -3.16 8.09 0.63
CA ILE A 176 -3.17 8.77 1.93
C ILE A 176 -2.30 8.01 2.94
N ARG A 177 -2.42 6.69 3.04
CA ARG A 177 -1.63 5.88 4.00
C ARG A 177 -0.16 5.84 3.64
N ALA A 178 0.15 5.68 2.36
CA ALA A 178 1.51 5.70 1.88
C ALA A 178 2.17 7.05 2.20
N ILE A 179 1.46 8.17 2.04
CA ILE A 179 1.95 9.50 2.42
C ILE A 179 2.15 9.59 3.93
N LEU A 180 1.22 9.14 4.77
CA LEU A 180 1.37 9.19 6.23
C LEU A 180 2.61 8.44 6.71
N ILE A 181 2.87 7.25 6.15
CA ILE A 181 4.08 6.47 6.49
C ILE A 181 5.33 7.13 5.92
N SER A 182 5.24 7.71 4.72
CA SER A 182 6.35 8.48 4.13
C SER A 182 6.74 9.66 4.99
N VAL A 183 5.78 10.39 5.57
CA VAL A 183 6.05 11.49 6.50
C VAL A 183 6.77 10.98 7.75
N ALA A 184 6.30 9.87 8.34
CA ALA A 184 6.95 9.27 9.51
C ALA A 184 8.41 8.85 9.21
N ILE A 185 8.63 8.21 8.05
CA ILE A 185 9.97 7.82 7.59
C ILE A 185 10.84 9.05 7.30
N PHE A 186 10.27 10.08 6.66
CA PHE A 186 10.97 11.32 6.35
C PHE A 186 11.50 12.00 7.61
N ILE A 187 10.70 12.13 8.66
CA ILE A 187 11.10 12.75 9.92
C ILE A 187 12.33 12.07 10.54
N VAL A 188 12.50 10.76 10.33
CA VAL A 188 13.60 9.99 10.93
C VAL A 188 14.77 9.83 9.96
N VAL A 189 14.53 9.23 8.80
CA VAL A 189 15.57 8.77 7.89
C VAL A 189 16.24 9.93 7.17
N TRP A 190 15.50 10.98 6.82
CA TRP A 190 16.07 12.11 6.08
C TRP A 190 17.07 12.91 6.92
N PRO A 191 16.76 13.39 8.15
CA PRO A 191 17.73 14.10 8.98
C PRO A 191 18.97 13.28 9.32
N VAL A 192 18.80 11.98 9.61
CA VAL A 192 19.92 11.07 9.88
C VAL A 192 20.82 10.96 8.65
N THR A 193 20.24 10.83 7.46
CA THR A 193 20.99 10.79 6.20
C THR A 193 21.74 12.09 5.96
N LEU A 194 21.11 13.25 6.17
CA LEU A 194 21.77 14.55 6.05
C LEU A 194 22.95 14.69 7.02
N GLY A 195 22.78 14.25 8.27
CA GLY A 195 23.84 14.22 9.27
C GLY A 195 25.05 13.40 8.81
N ILE A 196 24.82 12.23 8.22
CA ILE A 196 25.89 11.37 7.69
C ILE A 196 26.58 12.04 6.49
N ILE A 197 25.82 12.52 5.50
CA ILE A 197 26.43 13.03 4.26
C ILE A 197 27.24 14.32 4.49
N THR A 198 26.80 15.22 5.38
CA THR A 198 27.55 16.45 5.70
C THR A 198 28.95 16.17 6.26
N THR A 199 29.16 15.03 6.92
CA THR A 199 30.50 14.62 7.38
C THR A 199 31.40 14.15 6.24
N SER A 200 30.82 13.57 5.19
CA SER A 200 31.53 12.99 4.04
C SER A 200 31.80 13.98 2.89
N ALA A 201 31.48 15.27 3.08
CA ALA A 201 31.63 16.28 2.05
C ALA A 201 33.10 16.59 1.74
N LYS A 202 33.43 16.67 0.44
CA LYS A 202 34.80 16.92 -0.05
C LYS A 202 35.22 18.38 0.13
N HIS A 203 34.29 19.31 -0.01
CA HIS A 203 34.51 20.73 0.19
C HIS A 203 33.31 21.36 0.89
N ARG A 204 33.61 22.21 1.86
CA ARG A 204 32.63 23.02 2.59
C ARG A 204 32.71 24.44 2.05
N ILE A 205 31.64 24.89 1.43
CA ILE A 205 31.40 26.31 1.13
C ILE A 205 30.58 26.87 2.30
N PRO A 206 30.68 28.17 2.66
CA PRO A 206 29.98 28.73 3.83
C PRO A 206 28.49 28.39 3.96
N HIS A 207 27.81 28.04 2.86
CA HIS A 207 26.39 27.69 2.83
C HIS A 207 26.07 26.38 2.07
N ASP A 208 27.06 25.57 1.69
CA ASP A 208 26.81 24.35 0.91
C ASP A 208 27.90 23.28 1.05
N TYR A 209 27.55 22.04 0.75
CA TYR A 209 28.46 20.90 0.73
C TYR A 209 28.57 20.37 -0.70
N ILE A 210 29.81 20.16 -1.14
CA ILE A 210 30.11 19.70 -2.50
C ILE A 210 30.59 18.26 -2.49
N TYR A 211 30.07 17.48 -3.43
CA TYR A 211 30.43 16.09 -3.68
C TYR A 211 30.88 15.90 -5.14
N ASN A 212 31.68 14.87 -5.38
CA ASN A 212 32.01 14.45 -6.74
C ASN A 212 30.76 13.88 -7.42
N SER A 213 30.57 14.14 -8.71
CA SER A 213 29.42 13.63 -9.48
C SER A 213 29.35 12.10 -9.60
N TYR A 214 30.48 11.41 -9.45
CA TYR A 214 30.56 9.95 -9.41
C TYR A 214 31.71 9.51 -8.49
N PRO A 215 31.58 8.40 -7.73
CA PRO A 215 30.41 7.51 -7.59
C PRO A 215 29.48 7.89 -6.42
N PHE A 216 29.74 9.01 -5.75
CA PHE A 216 29.14 9.30 -4.44
C PHE A 216 27.60 9.37 -4.47
N PRO A 217 26.96 10.18 -5.33
CA PRO A 217 25.50 10.28 -5.36
C PRO A 217 24.81 8.96 -5.69
N GLN A 218 25.41 8.15 -6.57
CA GLN A 218 24.84 6.87 -7.01
C GLN A 218 24.87 5.83 -5.89
N VAL A 219 26.02 5.70 -5.21
CA VAL A 219 26.15 4.80 -4.06
C VAL A 219 25.26 5.26 -2.91
N LEU A 220 25.19 6.57 -2.64
CA LEU A 220 24.29 7.13 -1.64
C LEU A 220 22.83 6.76 -1.92
N LYS A 221 22.36 7.00 -3.15
CA LYS A 221 21.00 6.68 -3.58
C LYS A 221 20.68 5.20 -3.51
N LEU A 222 21.64 4.34 -3.88
CA LEU A 222 21.49 2.89 -3.76
C LEU A 222 21.23 2.48 -2.31
N ILE A 223 22.10 2.92 -1.39
CA ILE A 223 22.00 2.56 0.03
C ILE A 223 20.74 3.19 0.63
N PHE A 224 20.46 4.45 0.32
CA PHE A 224 19.31 5.17 0.83
C PHE A 224 17.99 4.52 0.39
N GLY A 225 17.83 4.26 -0.91
CA GLY A 225 16.65 3.58 -1.45
C GLY A 225 16.45 2.20 -0.84
N ALA A 226 17.52 1.43 -0.68
CA ALA A 226 17.49 0.11 -0.06
C ALA A 226 17.07 0.17 1.41
N VAL A 227 17.62 1.10 2.20
CA VAL A 227 17.28 1.28 3.62
C VAL A 227 15.82 1.71 3.78
N VAL A 228 15.38 2.70 3.00
CA VAL A 228 13.99 3.18 3.03
C VAL A 228 13.02 2.04 2.70
N ALA A 229 13.30 1.27 1.64
CA ALA A 229 12.49 0.13 1.23
C ALA A 229 12.47 -0.99 2.27
N PHE A 230 13.63 -1.30 2.87
CA PHE A 230 13.73 -2.33 3.90
C PHE A 230 12.92 -1.99 5.16
N ILE A 231 12.86 -0.70 5.52
CA ILE A 231 12.06 -0.24 6.66
C ILE A 231 10.58 -0.18 6.30
N SER A 232 10.24 0.39 5.14
CA SER A 232 8.86 0.68 4.78
C SER A 232 8.08 -0.58 4.39
N THR A 233 8.66 -1.44 3.56
CA THR A 233 7.96 -2.61 2.98
C THR A 233 7.39 -3.56 4.04
N PRO A 234 8.14 -3.97 5.09
CA PRO A 234 7.59 -4.80 6.16
C PRO A 234 6.37 -4.18 6.84
N ILE A 235 6.39 -2.87 7.09
CA ILE A 235 5.27 -2.16 7.71
C ILE A 235 4.05 -2.24 6.79
N MET A 236 4.22 -2.02 5.49
CA MET A 236 3.13 -2.11 4.49
C MET A 236 2.55 -3.53 4.45
N VAL A 237 3.40 -4.54 4.31
CA VAL A 237 2.99 -5.95 4.24
C VAL A 237 2.23 -6.38 5.51
N ILE A 238 2.73 -6.02 6.69
CA ILE A 238 2.06 -6.29 7.97
C ILE A 238 0.69 -5.62 8.00
N THR A 239 0.60 -4.37 7.53
CA THR A 239 -0.66 -3.62 7.47
C THR A 239 -1.70 -4.35 6.61
N ILE A 240 -1.27 -4.83 5.44
CA ILE A 240 -2.13 -5.54 4.50
C ILE A 240 -2.59 -6.87 5.07
N ILE A 241 -1.68 -7.66 5.66
CA ILE A 241 -2.00 -8.94 6.29
C ILE A 241 -2.98 -8.74 7.45
N LEU A 242 -2.70 -7.81 8.36
CA LEU A 242 -3.56 -7.51 9.50
C LEU A 242 -4.95 -7.06 9.07
N ARG A 243 -5.04 -6.24 8.02
CA ARG A 243 -6.33 -5.83 7.44
C ARG A 243 -7.09 -7.04 6.91
N ASN A 244 -6.45 -7.87 6.10
CA ASN A 244 -7.09 -9.03 5.48
C ASN A 244 -7.53 -10.08 6.50
N ASP A 245 -6.69 -10.34 7.51
CA ASP A 245 -7.00 -11.23 8.64
C ASP A 245 -8.23 -10.75 9.43
N ASN A 246 -8.26 -9.46 9.81
CA ASN A 246 -9.38 -8.91 10.58
C ASN A 246 -10.67 -8.87 9.75
N TYR A 247 -10.58 -8.58 8.45
CA TYR A 247 -11.75 -8.63 7.56
C TYR A 247 -12.36 -10.03 7.51
N LEU A 248 -11.53 -11.06 7.36
CA LEU A 248 -12.01 -12.44 7.36
C LEU A 248 -12.73 -12.81 8.66
N LYS A 249 -12.22 -12.32 9.81
CA LYS A 249 -12.86 -12.54 11.10
C LYS A 249 -14.20 -11.83 11.23
N LEU A 250 -14.30 -10.58 10.76
CA LEU A 250 -15.56 -9.81 10.76
C LEU A 250 -16.64 -10.46 9.88
N VAL A 251 -16.25 -11.09 8.77
CA VAL A 251 -17.21 -11.84 7.95
C VAL A 251 -17.65 -13.11 8.67
N LYS A 252 -16.71 -13.86 9.26
CA LYS A 252 -17.04 -15.09 10.01
C LYS A 252 -17.92 -14.83 11.23
N SER A 253 -17.78 -13.67 11.88
CA SER A 253 -18.62 -13.28 13.02
C SER A 253 -20.02 -12.79 12.63
N GLY A 254 -20.29 -12.53 11.34
CA GLY A 254 -21.56 -11.96 10.88
C GLY A 254 -21.71 -10.46 11.09
N GLU A 255 -20.85 -9.83 11.90
CA GLU A 255 -20.91 -8.39 12.26
C GLU A 255 -20.86 -7.47 11.04
N LEU A 256 -20.16 -7.86 9.97
CA LEU A 256 -20.08 -7.06 8.74
C LEU A 256 -21.46 -6.95 8.07
N THR A 257 -22.22 -8.04 8.04
CA THR A 257 -23.56 -8.10 7.43
C THR A 257 -24.50 -7.14 8.17
N ASP A 258 -24.50 -7.19 9.49
CA ASP A 258 -25.33 -6.32 10.33
C ASP A 258 -24.97 -4.84 10.18
N SER A 259 -23.68 -4.52 10.07
CA SER A 259 -23.21 -3.15 9.87
C SER A 259 -23.60 -2.56 8.51
N LEU A 260 -23.57 -3.37 7.45
CA LEU A 260 -23.98 -2.97 6.11
C LEU A 260 -25.49 -2.77 6.03
N PHE A 261 -26.28 -3.67 6.62
CA PHE A 261 -27.75 -3.51 6.73
C PHE A 261 -28.11 -2.21 7.45
N LYS A 262 -27.41 -1.89 8.54
CA LYS A 262 -27.63 -0.64 9.27
C LYS A 262 -27.29 0.60 8.44
N SER A 263 -26.24 0.55 7.62
CA SER A 263 -25.86 1.66 6.73
C SER A 263 -26.76 1.82 5.49
N ALA A 264 -27.30 0.72 4.96
CA ALA A 264 -28.25 0.75 3.86
C ALA A 264 -29.59 1.33 4.31
N SER A 265 -30.09 0.87 5.47
CA SER A 265 -31.30 1.43 6.08
C SER A 265 -31.17 2.93 6.36
N SER A 266 -30.00 3.43 6.80
CA SER A 266 -29.81 4.86 7.03
C SER A 266 -29.76 5.71 5.75
N ASN A 267 -29.31 5.13 4.63
CA ASN A 267 -29.25 5.84 3.35
C ASN A 267 -30.64 5.89 2.68
N GLU A 268 -31.44 4.82 2.77
CA GLU A 268 -32.83 4.83 2.29
C GLU A 268 -33.71 5.86 3.03
N THR A 269 -33.53 6.02 4.34
CA THR A 269 -34.25 7.07 5.10
C THR A 269 -33.79 8.48 4.77
N GLN A 270 -32.58 8.67 4.23
CA GLN A 270 -32.11 9.98 3.77
C GLN A 270 -32.62 10.32 2.38
N ASP A 271 -32.71 9.34 1.48
CA ASP A 271 -33.28 9.54 0.14
C ASP A 271 -34.81 9.80 0.21
N GLU A 272 -35.56 9.11 1.07
CA GLU A 272 -37.00 9.38 1.26
C GLU A 272 -37.30 10.77 1.87
N ASN A 273 -36.41 11.31 2.70
CA ASN A 273 -36.58 12.66 3.26
C ASN A 273 -36.16 13.77 2.29
N HIS A 274 -35.40 13.45 1.24
CA HIS A 274 -34.98 14.41 0.23
C HIS A 274 -35.98 14.53 -0.92
N ASP A 275 -36.82 13.51 -1.14
CA ASP A 275 -37.87 13.48 -2.18
C ASP A 275 -39.20 14.07 -1.67
N ASN A 276 -39.52 13.92 -0.38
CA ASN A 276 -40.74 14.49 0.22
C ASN A 276 -40.71 16.02 0.47
N GLY A 277 -39.63 16.70 0.09
CA GLY A 277 -39.43 18.14 0.31
C GLY A 277 -39.68 19.04 -0.90
N HIS A 278 -40.06 18.49 -2.06
CA HIS A 278 -40.20 19.27 -3.29
C HIS A 278 -41.62 19.38 -3.87
N ASP A 279 -42.61 18.73 -3.27
CA ASP A 279 -43.99 18.68 -3.80
C ASP A 279 -45.01 19.56 -3.04
N SER A 280 -44.57 20.48 -2.17
CA SER A 280 -45.47 21.32 -1.37
C SER A 280 -45.33 22.83 -1.58
N GLU A 281 -45.02 23.26 -2.81
CA GLU A 281 -45.00 24.70 -3.17
C GLU A 281 -45.59 25.00 -4.57
N THR A 282 -46.73 24.40 -4.92
CA THR A 282 -47.59 24.90 -6.00
C THR A 282 -49.04 24.48 -5.76
N GLU A 283 -49.72 25.15 -4.83
CA GLU A 283 -51.19 25.27 -4.83
C GLU A 283 -51.60 26.37 -3.83
N GLU A 284 -51.48 27.64 -4.23
CA GLU A 284 -52.30 28.73 -3.67
C GLU A 284 -52.43 29.88 -4.70
N VAL A 285 -53.67 30.03 -5.18
CA VAL A 285 -54.40 31.17 -5.79
C VAL A 285 -53.62 32.34 -6.39
#